data_AF-A0ABD5ZUU8-F1
#
_entry.id   AF-A0ABD5ZUU8-F1
#
_cell.length_a   1.000
_cell.length_b   1.000
_cell.length_c   1.000
_cell.angle_alpha   90.00
_cell.angle_beta   90.00
_cell.angle_gamma   90.00
#
_symmetry.space_group_name_H-M   'P 1'
#
loop_
_entity.id
_entity.type
_entity.pdbx_description
1 polymer ?
#
loop_
_entity_poly.entity_id
_entity_poly.type
_entity_poly.pdbx_seq_one_letter_code
_entity_poly.pdbx_strand_id
1 'polypeptide(L)' 'MARRLDLREMPPSERHPKIHAAFDDLEPGETLTIVNDHDPKPLFYEFEAERDGFDAENYRSERRGSDEFVAKLPKQA' A
#
# COMPACT_ATOMS: atom_id res chain seq x y z
N MET A 1 -8.65 8.49 -9.00
CA MET A 1 -9.59 7.65 -8.21
C MET A 1 -8.78 6.90 -7.14
N ALA A 2 -9.41 6.32 -6.12
CA ALA A 2 -8.69 5.57 -5.07
C ALA A 2 -9.03 4.08 -5.16
N ARG A 3 -8.01 3.23 -5.36
CA ARG A 3 -8.15 1.77 -5.39
C ARG A 3 -7.98 1.22 -3.97
N ARG A 4 -8.79 0.25 -3.53
CA ARG A 4 -8.69 -0.35 -2.18
C ARG A 4 -8.50 -1.86 -2.25
N LEU A 5 -7.56 -2.40 -1.47
CA LEU A 5 -7.33 -3.83 -1.27
C LEU A 5 -7.41 -4.20 0.21
N ASP A 6 -8.15 -5.24 0.54
CA ASP A 6 -8.13 -5.87 1.86
C ASP A 6 -7.33 -7.18 1.76
N LEU A 7 -6.28 -7.31 2.56
CA LEU A 7 -5.26 -8.35 2.45
C LEU A 7 -5.24 -9.29 3.66
N ARG A 8 -6.10 -9.06 4.66
CA ARG A 8 -6.09 -9.79 5.94
C ARG A 8 -6.30 -11.30 5.76
N GLU A 9 -7.17 -11.67 4.83
CA GLU A 9 -7.47 -13.08 4.50
C GLU A 9 -6.53 -13.67 3.43
N MET A 10 -5.59 -12.88 2.90
CA MET A 10 -4.68 -13.31 1.83
C MET A 10 -3.43 -13.98 2.41
N PRO A 11 -2.92 -15.08 1.83
CA PRO A 11 -1.64 -15.66 2.22
C PRO A 11 -0.51 -14.62 2.14
N PRO A 12 0.41 -14.54 3.11
CA PRO A 12 1.46 -13.51 3.13
C PRO A 12 2.29 -13.41 1.85
N SER A 13 2.60 -14.55 1.22
CA SER A 13 3.36 -14.63 -0.04
C SER A 13 2.65 -14.01 -1.25
N GLU A 14 1.33 -13.87 -1.20
CA GLU A 14 0.53 -13.33 -2.31
C GLU A 14 0.30 -11.82 -2.19
N ARG A 15 0.48 -11.25 -0.98
CA ARG A 15 0.17 -9.85 -0.69
C ARG A 15 1.04 -8.89 -1.48
N HIS A 16 2.37 -8.98 -1.37
CA HIS A 16 3.28 -8.03 -2.02
C HIS A 16 3.13 -8.03 -3.55
N PRO A 17 3.12 -9.19 -4.25
CA PRO A 17 2.87 -9.21 -5.70
C PRO A 17 1.55 -8.54 -6.09
N LYS A 18 0.49 -8.74 -5.29
CA LYS A 18 -0.82 -8.12 -5.55
C LYS A 18 -0.80 -6.61 -5.35
N ILE A 19 -0.13 -6.12 -4.31
CA ILE A 19 -0.01 -4.68 -4.02
C ILE A 19 0.80 -4.00 -5.12
N HIS A 20 1.95 -4.57 -5.53
CA HIS A 20 2.79 -4.02 -6.60
C HIS A 20 2.01 -3.91 -7.91
N ALA A 21 1.40 -5.00 -8.35
CA ALA A 21 0.61 -4.98 -9.58
C ALA A 21 -0.54 -3.94 -9.51
N ALA A 22 -1.17 -3.78 -8.34
CA ALA A 22 -2.23 -2.80 -8.17
C ALA A 22 -1.73 -1.35 -8.14
N PHE A 23 -0.50 -1.10 -7.70
CA PHE A 23 0.14 0.21 -7.67
C PHE A 23 0.68 0.60 -9.05
N ASP A 24 1.30 -0.33 -9.76
CA ASP A 24 1.85 -0.10 -11.10
C ASP A 24 0.74 0.31 -12.09
N ASP A 25 -0.44 -0.28 -11.92
CA ASP A 25 -1.67 -0.06 -12.70
C ASP A 25 -2.40 1.26 -12.35
N LEU A 26 -1.90 2.03 -11.38
CA LEU A 26 -2.44 3.36 -11.06
C LEU A 26 -1.97 4.40 -12.07
N GLU A 27 -2.86 5.36 -12.38
CA GLU A 27 -2.47 6.58 -13.07
C GLU A 27 -1.71 7.53 -12.12
N PRO A 28 -0.85 8.42 -12.64
CA PRO A 28 -0.22 9.47 -11.85
C PRO A 28 -1.26 10.30 -11.05
N GLY A 29 -0.94 10.58 -9.79
CA GLY A 29 -1.82 11.30 -8.86
C GLY A 29 -2.92 10.44 -8.21
N GLU A 30 -3.02 9.15 -8.53
CA GLU A 30 -3.93 8.24 -7.83
C GLU A 30 -3.35 7.66 -6.54
N THR A 31 -4.19 6.98 -5.76
CA THR A 31 -3.78 6.37 -4.49
C THR A 31 -4.31 4.96 -4.35
N LEU A 32 -3.41 4.04 -3.99
CA LEU A 32 -3.76 2.70 -3.52
C LEU A 32 -3.95 2.74 -2.01
N THR A 33 -5.05 2.20 -1.51
CA THR A 33 -5.28 1.98 -0.08
C THR A 33 -5.24 0.49 0.22
N ILE A 34 -4.40 0.05 1.14
CA ILE A 34 -4.34 -1.34 1.59
C ILE A 34 -4.86 -1.46 3.03
N VAL A 35 -5.43 -2.61 3.36
CA VAL A 35 -5.78 -3.02 4.72
C VAL A 35 -5.00 -4.29 5.05
N ASN A 36 -4.14 -4.22 6.07
CA ASN A 36 -3.32 -5.32 6.56
C ASN A 36 -3.69 -5.68 8.00
N ASP A 37 -3.35 -6.91 8.38
CA ASP A 37 -3.43 -7.44 9.76
C ASP A 37 -2.21 -7.07 10.62
N HIS A 38 -1.18 -6.45 10.03
CA HIS A 38 0.04 -6.02 10.69
C HIS A 38 0.54 -4.68 10.15
N ASP A 39 1.51 -4.09 10.85
CA ASP A 39 2.10 -2.81 10.50
C ASP A 39 2.77 -2.86 9.11
N PRO A 40 2.37 -2.00 8.15
CA PRO A 40 2.90 -1.96 6.79
C PRO A 40 4.27 -1.27 6.69
N LYS A 41 4.92 -0.92 7.80
CA LYS A 41 6.25 -0.27 7.80
C LYS A 41 7.31 -0.98 6.95
N PRO A 42 7.45 -2.32 6.93
CA PRO A 42 8.40 -2.98 6.02
C PRO A 42 8.09 -2.71 4.54
N LEU A 43 6.81 -2.74 4.17
CA LEU A 43 6.34 -2.44 2.82
C LEU A 43 6.60 -0.99 2.43
N PHE A 44 6.48 -0.05 3.36
CA PHE A 44 6.84 1.36 3.11
C PHE A 44 8.29 1.49 2.64
N TYR A 45 9.24 0.86 3.34
CA TYR A 45 10.66 0.94 2.95
C TYR A 45 10.95 0.21 1.62
N GLU A 46 10.26 -0.90 1.36
CA GLU A 46 10.33 -1.58 0.06
C GLU A 46 9.84 -0.66 -1.07
N PHE A 47 8.71 0.02 -0.88
CA PHE A 47 8.18 0.97 -1.85
C PHE A 47 9.09 2.18 -2.06
N GLU A 48 9.60 2.76 -0.98
CA GLU A 48 10.55 3.88 -1.04
C GLU A 48 11.84 3.52 -1.78
N ALA A 49 12.31 2.27 -1.64
CA ALA A 49 13.53 1.81 -2.28
C ALA A 49 13.33 1.35 -3.74
N GLU A 50 12.19 0.75 -4.08
CA GLU A 50 12.04 -0.05 -5.31
C GLU A 50 10.92 0.42 -6.25
N ARG A 51 10.03 1.33 -5.84
CA ARG A 51 8.84 1.69 -6.64
C ARG A 51 8.94 3.12 -7.16
N ASP A 52 9.27 3.22 -8.44
CA ASP A 52 9.24 4.48 -9.17
C ASP A 52 7.85 5.12 -9.09
N GLY A 53 7.82 6.44 -8.85
CA GLY A 53 6.59 7.19 -8.73
C GLY A 53 5.86 7.02 -7.40
N PHE A 54 6.38 6.26 -6.44
CA PHE A 54 5.84 6.27 -5.08
C PHE A 54 6.09 7.61 -4.38
N ASP A 55 5.02 8.24 -3.91
CA ASP A 55 5.10 9.49 -3.17
C ASP A 55 5.24 9.20 -1.67
N ALA A 56 6.48 8.99 -1.24
CA ALA A 56 6.83 8.70 0.14
C ALA A 56 6.49 9.87 1.10
N GLU A 57 6.54 11.11 0.62
CA GLU A 57 6.21 12.30 1.43
C GLU A 57 4.72 12.36 1.79
N ASN A 58 3.85 11.88 0.90
CA ASN A 58 2.40 11.82 1.12
C ASN A 58 1.88 10.45 1.59
N TYR A 59 2.75 9.47 1.78
CA TYR A 59 2.40 8.19 2.39
C TYR A 59 1.79 8.39 3.78
N ARG A 60 0.71 7.65 4.09
CA ARG A 60 0.11 7.64 5.43
C ARG A 60 -0.30 6.24 5.82
N SER A 61 -0.10 5.88 7.10
CA SER A 61 -0.66 4.67 7.69
C SER A 61 -1.30 4.96 9.04
N GLU A 62 -2.33 4.20 9.38
CA GLU A 62 -3.01 4.26 10.66
C GLU A 62 -3.43 2.87 11.12
N ARG A 63 -3.42 2.64 12.43
CA ARG A 63 -3.96 1.44 13.06
C ARG A 63 -5.39 1.69 13.52
N ARG A 64 -6.32 0.80 13.15
CA ARG A 64 -7.75 0.84 13.49
C ARG A 64 -8.13 -0.38 14.34
N GLY A 65 -7.98 -0.29 15.65
CA GLY A 65 -8.22 -1.45 16.53
C GLY A 65 -6.98 -2.36 16.65
N SER A 66 -7.16 -3.63 17.01
CA SER A 66 -6.02 -4.52 17.29
C SER A 66 -5.28 -4.94 16.01
N ASP A 67 -6.00 -5.39 14.99
CA ASP A 67 -5.42 -6.13 13.85
C ASP A 67 -5.86 -5.55 12.50
N GLU A 68 -6.02 -4.23 12.43
CA GLU A 68 -6.31 -3.53 11.18
C GLU A 68 -5.36 -2.34 11.04
N PHE A 69 -4.58 -2.36 9.96
CA PHE A 69 -3.70 -1.29 9.56
C PHE A 69 -4.10 -0.83 8.18
N VAL A 70 -4.42 0.45 8.04
CA VAL A 70 -4.79 1.06 6.77
C VAL A 70 -3.63 1.92 6.28
N ALA A 71 -3.05 1.58 5.14
CA ALA A 71 -2.01 2.38 4.50
C ALA A 71 -2.48 2.95 3.16
N LYS A 72 -2.11 4.20 2.90
CA LYS A 72 -2.30 4.91 1.64
C LYS A 72 -0.96 5.05 0.94
N LEU A 73 -0.87 4.51 -0.26
CA LEU A 73 0.27 4.53 -1.14
C LEU A 73 -0.06 5.42 -2.36
N PRO A 74 0.21 6.74 -2.27
CA PRO A 74 -0.01 7.64 -3.40
C PRO A 74 1.06 7.45 -4.48
N LYS A 75 0.65 7.64 -5.73
CA LYS A 75 1.55 7.76 -6.89
C LYS A 75 1.72 9.24 -7.23
N GLN A 76 2.95 9.66 -7.50
CA GLN A 76 3.28 11.02 -7.93
C GLN A 76 2.46 11.40 -9.16
N ALA A 77 2.11 12.69 -9.28
CA ALA A 77 1.32 13.24 -10.38
C ALA A 77 2.16 13.50 -11.64
#